data_AF-A0A402AIL6-F1
#
_entry.id   AF-A0A402AIL6-F1
#
_cell.length_a   1.000
_cell.length_b   1.000
_cell.length_c   1.000
_cell.angle_alpha   90.00
_cell.angle_beta   90.00
_cell.angle_gamma   90.00
#
_symmetry.space_group_name_H-M   'P 1'
#
loop_
_entity.id
_entity.type
_entity.pdbx_description
1 polymer ?
#
loop_
_entity_poly.entity_id
_entity_poly.type
_entity_poly.pdbx_seq_one_letter_code
_entity_poly.pdbx_strand_id
1 'polypeptide(L)'
;MVLFCIICTLLEVQTSEAAITNGGAMSLLRPDVATFWQLVDLVEGHLTPAQIVVVIWGWGSQIIYFACIVGYKHFHKSIARHNELLAKACTGGAVLITFYNCVTDYNYVGLVINNFWWQVAISSVIALGSATLGIAGLHFIKAGFGKE
;
A
#
# COMPACT_ATOMS: atom_id res chain seq x y z
N MET A 1 2.14 -17.14 -2.05
CA MET A 1 1.84 -16.12 -1.03
C MET A 1 2.53 -14.80 -1.34
N VAL A 2 3.87 -14.73 -1.38
CA VAL A 2 4.59 -13.47 -1.66
C VAL A 2 4.18 -12.80 -2.99
N LEU A 3 4.08 -13.58 -4.07
CA LEU A 3 3.62 -13.08 -5.37
C LEU A 3 2.22 -12.46 -5.32
N PHE A 4 1.31 -13.08 -4.57
CA PHE A 4 -0.05 -12.58 -4.38
C PHE A 4 -0.03 -11.24 -3.62
N CYS A 5 0.75 -11.15 -2.55
CA CYS A 5 0.91 -9.91 -1.79
C CYS A 5 1.53 -8.78 -2.65
N ILE A 6 2.51 -9.11 -3.50
CA ILE A 6 3.09 -8.18 -4.47
C ILE A 6 2.02 -7.66 -5.44
N ILE A 7 1.20 -8.55 -6.00
CA ILE A 7 0.10 -8.19 -6.89
C ILE A 7 -0.89 -7.26 -6.19
N CYS A 8 -1.26 -7.55 -4.94
CA CYS A 8 -2.12 -6.67 -4.16
C CYS A 8 -1.51 -5.28 -3.94
N THR A 9 -0.22 -5.19 -3.61
CA THR A 9 0.46 -3.90 -3.45
C THR A 9 0.55 -3.14 -4.77
N LEU A 10 0.75 -3.80 -5.91
CA LEU A 10 0.69 -3.14 -7.22
C LEU A 10 -0.69 -2.57 -7.50
N LEU A 11 -1.75 -3.34 -7.23
CA LEU A 11 -3.12 -2.87 -7.39
C LEU A 11 -3.39 -1.64 -6.53
N GLU A 12 -2.92 -1.64 -5.28
CA GLU A 12 -3.05 -0.51 -4.34
C GLU A 12 -2.33 0.76 -4.80
N VAL A 13 -1.10 0.63 -5.32
CA VAL A 13 -0.37 1.76 -5.91
C VAL A 13 -1.17 2.31 -7.09
N GLN A 14 -1.60 1.43 -7.98
CA GLN A 14 -2.32 1.81 -9.17
C GLN A 14 -3.67 2.47 -8.83
N THR A 15 -4.42 2.00 -7.81
CA THR A 15 -5.73 2.56 -7.44
C THR A 15 -5.57 3.90 -6.76
N SER A 16 -4.48 4.07 -6.00
CA SER A 16 -4.06 5.36 -5.47
C SER A 16 -3.68 6.36 -6.58
N GLU A 17 -2.93 5.92 -7.58
CA GLU A 17 -2.54 6.75 -8.73
C GLU A 17 -3.75 7.17 -9.58
N ALA A 18 -4.67 6.23 -9.84
CA ALA A 18 -5.92 6.50 -10.53
C ALA A 18 -6.78 7.51 -9.74
N ALA A 19 -6.84 7.38 -8.41
CA ALA A 19 -7.55 8.31 -7.53
C ALA A 19 -7.05 9.76 -7.64
N ILE A 20 -5.73 9.95 -7.74
CA ILE A 20 -5.14 11.30 -7.89
C ILE A 20 -5.34 11.86 -9.30
N THR A 21 -5.25 11.00 -10.31
CA THR A 21 -5.36 11.41 -11.72
C THR A 21 -6.81 11.51 -12.22
N ASN A 22 -7.80 11.06 -11.44
CA ASN A 22 -9.15 10.77 -11.92
C ASN A 22 -9.14 9.85 -13.15
N GLY A 23 -8.19 8.90 -13.17
CA GLY A 23 -7.92 8.01 -14.29
C GLY A 23 -9.00 6.95 -14.51
N GLY A 24 -8.91 6.21 -15.62
CA GLY A 24 -9.87 5.18 -16.00
C GLY A 24 -9.69 3.84 -15.25
N ALA A 25 -10.60 2.91 -15.55
CA ALA A 25 -10.62 1.57 -14.97
C ALA A 25 -9.30 0.82 -15.18
N MET A 26 -8.81 0.17 -14.14
CA MET A 26 -7.57 -0.61 -14.21
C MET A 26 -7.85 -2.09 -14.32
N SER A 27 -6.89 -2.83 -14.88
CA SER A 27 -7.05 -4.26 -15.03
C SER A 27 -6.80 -4.98 -13.71
N LEU A 28 -7.87 -5.34 -13.00
CA LEU A 28 -7.81 -6.18 -11.79
C LEU A 28 -7.15 -7.54 -12.04
N LEU A 29 -7.19 -8.04 -13.28
CA LEU A 29 -6.65 -9.35 -13.67
C LEU A 29 -5.19 -9.30 -14.15
N ARG A 30 -4.70 -8.11 -14.53
CA ARG A 30 -3.32 -7.90 -15.00
C ARG A 30 -2.85 -6.53 -14.50
N PRO A 31 -2.41 -6.42 -13.23
CA PRO A 31 -1.75 -5.21 -12.79
C PRO A 31 -0.56 -4.93 -13.69
N ASP A 32 -0.37 -3.66 -14.05
CA ASP A 32 0.77 -3.24 -14.84
C ASP A 32 2.07 -3.44 -14.05
N VAL A 33 2.92 -4.34 -14.52
CA VAL A 33 4.22 -4.60 -13.89
C VAL A 33 5.21 -3.45 -14.13
N ALA A 34 4.92 -2.57 -15.10
CA ALA A 34 5.71 -1.35 -15.31
C ALA A 34 5.66 -0.41 -14.11
N THR A 35 4.64 -0.52 -13.25
CA THR A 35 4.55 0.22 -11.98
C THR A 35 5.79 -0.01 -11.09
N PHE A 36 6.46 -1.16 -11.18
CA PHE A 36 7.74 -1.37 -10.46
C PHE A 36 8.87 -0.49 -10.96
N TRP A 37 8.91 -0.23 -12.27
CA TRP A 37 9.96 0.56 -12.90
C TRP A 37 9.77 2.06 -12.70
N GLN A 38 8.56 2.51 -12.32
CA GLN A 38 8.29 3.92 -12.00
C GLN A 38 9.23 4.49 -10.92
N LEU A 39 9.64 3.69 -9.93
CA LEU A 39 10.60 4.15 -8.92
C LEU A 39 12.00 4.36 -9.52
N VAL A 40 12.39 3.54 -10.50
CA VAL A 40 13.64 3.71 -11.24
C VAL A 40 13.55 4.94 -12.12
N ASP A 41 12.47 5.08 -12.90
CA ASP A 41 12.22 6.23 -13.76
C ASP A 41 12.14 7.55 -12.97
N LEU A 42 11.64 7.50 -11.73
CA LEU A 42 11.61 8.64 -10.81
C LEU A 42 13.03 9.07 -10.41
N VAL A 43 13.91 8.11 -10.09
CA VAL A 43 15.30 8.39 -9.70
C VAL A 43 16.15 8.83 -10.89
N GLU A 44 15.91 8.24 -12.07
CA GLU A 44 16.62 8.56 -13.31
C GLU A 44 16.12 9.85 -13.97
N GLY A 45 14.98 10.39 -13.52
CA GLY A 45 14.42 11.64 -14.01
C GLY A 45 13.70 11.52 -15.36
N HIS A 46 13.22 10.32 -15.70
CA HIS A 46 12.47 10.06 -16.94
C HIS A 46 10.99 10.48 -16.85
N LEU A 47 10.50 10.79 -15.65
CA LEU A 47 9.10 11.15 -15.43
C LEU A 47 8.84 12.65 -15.64
N THR A 48 7.70 12.97 -16.26
CA THR A 48 7.20 14.34 -16.31
C THR A 48 6.79 14.84 -14.91
N PRO A 49 6.74 16.16 -14.66
CA PRO A 49 6.32 16.69 -13.35
C PRO A 49 4.97 16.17 -12.86
N ALA A 50 4.00 15.98 -13.77
CA ALA A 50 2.69 15.41 -13.42
C ALA A 50 2.79 13.94 -12.98
N GLN A 51 3.59 13.13 -13.69
CA GLN A 51 3.83 11.73 -13.33
C GLN A 51 4.58 11.60 -12.00
N ILE A 52 5.54 12.50 -11.73
CA ILE A 52 6.28 12.53 -10.46
C ILE A 52 5.32 12.63 -9.27
N VAL A 53 4.36 13.56 -9.31
CA VAL A 53 3.39 13.73 -8.20
C VAL A 53 2.55 12.47 -7.98
N VAL A 54 2.11 11.85 -9.08
CA VAL A 54 1.28 10.64 -9.06
C VAL A 54 2.06 9.46 -8.48
N VAL A 55 3.28 9.21 -8.98
CA VAL A 55 4.17 8.12 -8.53
C VAL A 55 4.59 8.32 -7.08
N ILE A 56 4.95 9.55 -6.69
CA ILE A 56 5.29 9.87 -5.29
C ILE A 56 4.09 9.60 -4.38
N TRP A 57 2.87 9.93 -4.81
CA TRP A 57 1.68 9.65 -4.01
C TRP A 57 1.38 8.16 -3.92
N GLY A 58 1.35 7.46 -5.06
CA GLY A 58 1.03 6.03 -5.13
C GLY A 58 2.00 5.18 -4.33
N TRP A 59 3.31 5.35 -4.53
CA TRP A 59 4.31 4.64 -3.75
C TRP A 59 4.50 5.20 -2.34
N GLY A 60 4.36 6.52 -2.17
CA GLY A 60 4.51 7.18 -0.87
C GLY A 60 3.44 6.73 0.12
N SER A 61 2.18 6.60 -0.30
CA SER A 61 1.11 6.07 0.55
C SER A 61 1.43 4.66 1.05
N GLN A 62 1.93 3.77 0.17
CA GLN A 62 2.33 2.41 0.54
C GLN A 62 3.55 2.37 1.46
N ILE A 63 4.55 3.23 1.23
CA ILE A 63 5.72 3.33 2.10
C ILE A 63 5.32 3.79 3.50
N ILE A 64 4.47 4.83 3.61
CA ILE A 64 3.97 5.31 4.91
C ILE A 64 3.13 4.20 5.56
N TYR A 65 2.30 3.49 4.79
CA TYR A 65 1.50 2.38 5.30
C TYR A 65 2.37 1.29 5.93
N PHE A 66 3.40 0.85 5.21
CA PHE A 66 4.35 -0.15 5.72
C PHE A 66 5.12 0.37 6.94
N ALA A 67 5.55 1.64 6.94
CA ALA A 67 6.19 2.25 8.10
C ALA A 67 5.26 2.26 9.33
N CYS A 68 3.97 2.57 9.15
CA CYS A 68 2.98 2.53 10.22
C CYS A 68 2.73 1.10 10.73
N ILE A 69 2.63 0.10 9.85
CA ILE A 69 2.48 -1.32 10.24
C ILE A 69 3.71 -1.81 11.01
N VAL A 70 4.90 -1.50 10.51
CA VAL A 70 6.17 -1.85 11.16
C VAL A 70 6.28 -1.18 12.53
N GLY A 71 5.99 0.12 12.59
CA GLY A 71 5.96 0.91 13.81
C GLY A 71 4.98 0.33 14.83
N TYR A 72 3.75 0.01 14.41
CA TYR A 72 2.76 -0.66 15.26
C TYR A 72 3.32 -1.98 15.82
N LYS A 73 3.85 -2.88 14.98
CA LYS A 73 4.34 -4.19 15.44
C LYS A 73 5.58 -4.11 16.35
N HIS A 74 6.46 -3.13 16.15
CA HIS A 74 7.67 -2.96 16.97
C HIS A 74 7.38 -2.21 18.28
N PHE A 75 6.63 -1.10 18.21
CA PHE A 75 6.36 -0.22 19.35
C PHE A 75 5.24 -0.71 20.25
N HIS A 76 4.27 -1.48 19.74
CA HIS A 76 3.20 -2.04 20.57
C HIS A 76 3.74 -3.01 21.63
N LYS A 77 4.87 -3.71 21.38
CA LYS A 77 5.53 -4.55 22.38
C LYS A 77 6.55 -3.81 23.24
N SER A 78 7.31 -2.87 22.69
CA SER A 78 8.47 -2.27 23.37
C SER A 78 8.21 -0.90 24.01
N ILE A 79 7.22 -0.13 23.52
CA ILE A 79 7.03 1.30 23.84
C ILE A 79 5.62 1.62 24.38
N ALA A 80 4.67 0.68 24.36
CA ALA A 80 3.33 0.90 24.93
C ALA A 80 3.34 1.35 26.41
N ARG A 81 4.45 1.19 27.14
CA ARG A 81 4.66 1.76 28.48
C ARG A 81 5.37 3.12 28.54
N HIS A 82 6.08 3.55 27.50
CA HIS A 82 6.98 4.72 27.55
C HIS A 82 6.65 5.82 26.51
N ASN A 83 5.93 5.53 25.44
CA ASN A 83 5.58 6.56 24.43
C ASN A 83 4.26 6.25 23.72
N GLU A 84 3.15 6.44 24.45
CA GLU A 84 1.77 6.21 23.99
C GLU A 84 1.42 7.04 22.75
N LEU A 85 1.97 8.25 22.62
CA LEU A 85 1.71 9.15 21.49
C LEU A 85 2.20 8.55 20.17
N LEU A 86 3.41 7.97 20.16
CA LEU A 86 3.98 7.34 18.96
C LEU A 86 3.18 6.10 18.55
N ALA A 87 2.77 5.29 19.53
CA ALA A 87 1.93 4.12 19.27
C ALA A 87 0.56 4.51 18.69
N LYS A 88 -0.06 5.58 19.22
CA LYS A 88 -1.30 6.16 18.68
C LYS A 88 -1.12 6.72 17.27
N ALA A 89 -0.01 7.42 17.01
CA ALA A 89 0.30 7.96 15.68
C ALA A 89 0.49 6.85 14.64
N CYS A 90 1.24 5.79 14.94
CA CYS A 90 1.41 4.66 14.03
C CYS A 90 0.10 3.90 13.80
N THR A 91 -0.70 3.70 14.85
CA THR A 91 -2.02 3.03 14.73
C THR A 91 -2.97 3.88 13.89
N GLY A 92 -3.06 5.19 14.18
CA GLY A 92 -3.88 6.12 13.43
C GLY A 92 -3.48 6.23 11.97
N GLY A 93 -2.17 6.32 11.70
CA GLY A 93 -1.64 6.35 10.33
C GLY A 93 -1.94 5.07 9.55
N ALA A 94 -1.75 3.89 10.16
CA ALA A 94 -2.10 2.62 9.52
C ALA A 94 -3.60 2.53 9.21
N VAL A 95 -4.47 2.95 10.14
CA VAL A 95 -5.92 2.96 9.94
C VAL A 95 -6.31 3.94 8.83
N LEU A 96 -5.77 5.15 8.84
CA LEU A 96 -6.08 6.18 7.84
C LEU A 96 -5.69 5.73 6.42
N ILE A 97 -4.50 5.16 6.25
CA ILE A 97 -4.07 4.69 4.92
C ILE A 97 -4.84 3.45 4.50
N THR A 98 -5.12 2.51 5.42
CA THR A 98 -5.99 1.36 5.11
C THR A 98 -7.37 1.84 4.64
N PHE A 99 -7.94 2.84 5.32
CA PHE A 99 -9.22 3.40 4.93
C PHE A 99 -9.15 4.05 3.55
N TYR A 100 -8.12 4.86 3.30
CA TYR A 100 -7.89 5.47 1.98
C TYR A 100 -7.81 4.42 0.88
N ASN A 101 -6.95 3.42 1.05
CA ASN A 101 -6.76 2.28 0.14
C ASN A 101 -8.07 1.54 -0.13
N CYS A 102 -8.83 1.20 0.92
CA CYS A 102 -10.13 0.54 0.76
C CYS A 102 -11.13 1.38 -0.05
N VAL A 103 -11.14 2.71 0.13
CA VAL A 103 -12.03 3.60 -0.61
C VAL A 103 -11.60 3.72 -2.07
N THR A 104 -10.30 3.87 -2.34
CA THR A 104 -9.79 3.92 -3.71
C THR A 104 -10.04 2.60 -4.42
N ASP A 105 -9.70 1.47 -3.79
CA ASP A 105 -9.97 0.14 -4.32
C ASP A 105 -11.45 -0.07 -4.61
N TYR A 106 -12.34 0.27 -3.68
CA TYR A 106 -13.78 0.11 -3.88
C TYR A 106 -14.28 0.89 -5.10
N ASN A 107 -13.88 2.17 -5.22
CA ASN A 107 -14.29 3.03 -6.33
C ASN A 107 -13.76 2.53 -7.68
N TYR A 108 -12.50 2.12 -7.73
CA TYR A 108 -11.83 1.72 -8.98
C TYR A 108 -12.12 0.26 -9.37
N VAL A 109 -12.35 -0.64 -8.41
CA VAL A 109 -12.93 -1.97 -8.63
C VAL A 109 -14.36 -1.84 -9.14
N GLY A 110 -15.12 -0.87 -8.64
CA GLY A 110 -16.49 -0.60 -9.07
C GLY A 110 -16.64 -0.24 -10.55
N LEU A 111 -15.57 0.27 -11.18
CA LEU A 111 -15.53 0.51 -12.63
C LEU A 111 -15.49 -0.77 -13.46
N VAL A 112 -15.04 -1.88 -12.87
CA VAL A 112 -14.90 -3.19 -13.53
C VAL A 112 -16.01 -4.15 -13.09
N ILE A 113 -16.42 -4.09 -11.83
CA ILE A 113 -17.39 -5.01 -11.22
C ILE A 113 -18.54 -4.19 -10.63
N ASN A 114 -19.71 -4.24 -11.27
CA ASN A 114 -20.90 -3.53 -10.83
C ASN A 114 -21.74 -4.35 -9.82
N ASN A 115 -21.10 -4.84 -8.76
CA ASN A 115 -21.79 -5.52 -7.67
C ASN A 115 -21.17 -5.11 -6.33
N PHE A 116 -21.99 -4.52 -5.46
CA PHE A 116 -21.57 -3.98 -4.17
C PHE A 116 -20.76 -4.98 -3.32
N TRP A 117 -21.28 -6.20 -3.14
CA TRP A 117 -20.64 -7.20 -2.29
C TRP A 117 -19.31 -7.69 -2.86
N TRP A 118 -19.21 -7.80 -4.19
CA TRP A 118 -17.95 -8.14 -4.85
C TRP A 118 -16.92 -7.02 -4.76
N GLN A 119 -17.33 -5.75 -4.87
CA GLN A 119 -16.43 -4.60 -4.68
C GLN A 119 -15.85 -4.60 -3.27
N VAL A 120 -16.69 -4.78 -2.25
CA VAL A 120 -16.25 -4.85 -0.84
C VAL A 120 -15.30 -6.02 -0.62
N ALA A 121 -15.65 -7.22 -1.13
CA ALA A 121 -14.83 -8.42 -0.96
C ALA A 121 -13.44 -8.26 -1.60
N ILE A 122 -13.37 -7.76 -2.84
CA ILE A 122 -12.11 -7.61 -3.57
C ILE A 122 -11.22 -6.54 -2.93
N SER A 123 -11.80 -5.38 -2.58
CA SER A 123 -11.05 -4.31 -1.91
C SER A 123 -10.48 -4.78 -0.57
N SER A 124 -11.26 -5.57 0.18
CA SER A 124 -10.79 -6.17 1.44
C SER A 124 -9.63 -7.16 1.22
N VAL A 125 -9.70 -7.97 0.16
CA VAL A 125 -8.65 -8.94 -0.19
C VAL A 125 -7.37 -8.23 -0.61
N ILE A 126 -7.47 -7.15 -1.38
CA ILE A 126 -6.33 -6.33 -1.80
C ILE A 126 -5.65 -5.70 -0.58
N ALA A 127 -6.42 -5.02 0.28
CA ALA A 127 -5.90 -4.40 1.51
C ALA A 127 -5.21 -5.43 2.44
N LEU A 128 -5.82 -6.61 2.64
CA LEU A 128 -5.22 -7.69 3.43
C LEU A 128 -3.94 -8.24 2.81
N GLY A 129 -3.91 -8.40 1.48
CA GLY A 129 -2.74 -8.85 0.74
C GLY A 129 -1.56 -7.88 0.89
N SER A 130 -1.81 -6.57 0.75
CA SER A 130 -0.81 -5.52 0.93
C SER A 130 -0.31 -5.44 2.38
N ALA A 131 -1.22 -5.47 3.36
CA ALA A 131 -0.86 -5.49 4.78
C ALA A 131 0.04 -6.69 5.15
N THR A 132 -0.27 -7.86 4.60
CA THR A 132 0.52 -9.09 4.80
C THR A 132 1.95 -8.93 4.24
N LEU A 133 2.12 -8.22 3.12
CA LEU A 133 3.46 -7.90 2.58
C LEU A 133 4.27 -7.06 3.57
N GLY A 134 3.67 -6.01 4.13
CA GLY A 134 4.34 -5.16 5.12
C GLY A 134 4.80 -5.94 6.36
N ILE A 135 3.96 -6.87 6.83
CA ILE A 135 4.31 -7.76 7.95
C ILE A 135 5.43 -8.74 7.55
N ALA A 136 5.40 -9.31 6.35
CA ALA A 136 6.43 -10.21 5.84
C ALA A 136 7.77 -9.49 5.66
N GLY A 137 7.77 -8.28 5.10
CA GLY A 137 8.94 -7.42 4.97
C GLY A 137 9.63 -7.16 6.30
N LEU A 138 8.86 -6.93 7.38
CA LEU A 138 9.43 -6.82 8.72
C LEU A 138 10.16 -8.09 9.16
N HIS A 139 9.63 -9.28 8.85
CA HIS A 139 10.32 -10.53 9.20
C HIS A 139 11.61 -10.70 8.39
N PHE A 140 11.63 -10.31 7.11
CA PHE A 140 12.85 -10.32 6.31
C PHE A 140 13.90 -9.33 6.83
N ILE A 141 13.51 -8.11 7.17
CA ILE A 141 14.40 -7.12 7.79
C ILE A 141 14.95 -7.69 9.11
N LYS A 142 14.09 -8.26 9.97
CA LYS A 142 14.55 -8.88 11.21
C LYS A 142 15.47 -10.07 10.99
N ALA A 143 15.25 -10.89 9.97
CA ALA A 143 16.13 -12.01 9.65
C ALA A 143 17.46 -11.56 9.01
N GLY A 144 17.46 -10.44 8.28
CA GLY A 144 18.67 -9.87 7.68
C GLY A 144 19.54 -9.06 8.66
N PHE A 145 18.91 -8.32 9.58
CA PHE A 145 19.60 -7.56 10.64
C PHE A 145 19.79 -8.35 11.93
N GLY A 146 19.08 -9.47 12.11
CA GLY A 146 19.21 -10.37 13.25
C GLY A 146 20.09 -11.57 12.89
N LYS A 147 21.38 -11.45 13.17
CA LYS A 147 22.04 -12.57 13.85
C LYS A 147 21.38 -12.67 15.23
N GLU A 148 20.97 -13.88 15.55
CA GLU A 148 20.26 -14.36 16.75
C GLU A 148 20.53 -13.56 18.03
#